data_AF-A0A919AC11-F1
#
_entry.id   AF-A0A919AC11-F1
#
_cell.length_a   1.000
_cell.length_b   1.000
_cell.length_c   1.000
_cell.angle_alpha   90.00
_cell.angle_beta   90.00
_cell.angle_gamma   90.00
#
_symmetry.space_group_name_H-M   'P 1'
#
loop_
_entity.id
_entity.type
_entity.pdbx_description
1 polymer ?
#
loop_
_entity_poly.entity_id
_entity_poly.type
_entity_poly.pdbx_seq_one_letter_code
_entity_poly.pdbx_strand_id
1 'polypeptide(L)'
;MLSIRHRVPAALRPLLALAVLLAGLLAGTAAHARAATAQDTSVTFHVQATTEGETLLVTGDVPQLGSWDPAKAVPLGTTASSYPNWSTSVQLPVGTTVQYKYLKRSPTGTVTWESIPNRTLTVSPDAPGNYDIWNVSPVSASFRVTAATTWGQNLYVAGNLPDLGNWDPAKAVPLTTDSATNPLWTGAHQLPPNTTVQYKYLTKNPDGSVTWENGDHRTVVTPSTGTLTVNDTWR
;
A
#
# COMPACT_ATOMS: atom_id res chain seq x y z
N MET A 1 45.36 -69.27 -37.48
CA MET A 1 45.90 -69.22 -38.85
C MET A 1 44.76 -69.59 -39.80
N LEU A 2 44.06 -68.61 -40.38
CA LEU A 2 43.55 -68.60 -41.76
C LEU A 2 42.68 -67.36 -41.99
N SER A 3 43.22 -66.46 -42.80
CA SER A 3 42.48 -65.39 -43.49
C SER A 3 42.15 -65.93 -44.87
N ILE A 4 40.87 -65.93 -45.28
CA ILE A 4 40.52 -65.98 -46.70
C ILE A 4 39.34 -65.02 -46.95
N ARG A 5 39.62 -63.97 -47.71
CA ARG A 5 38.66 -63.08 -48.38
C ARG A 5 38.33 -63.66 -49.77
N HIS A 6 37.10 -63.52 -50.25
CA HIS A 6 36.78 -63.47 -51.71
C HIS A 6 35.62 -62.48 -51.95
N ARG A 7 35.90 -61.34 -52.63
CA ARG A 7 35.63 -60.99 -54.05
C ARG A 7 34.12 -60.74 -54.30
N VAL A 8 33.61 -59.49 -54.35
CA VAL A 8 33.58 -58.47 -55.47
C VAL A 8 32.54 -58.84 -56.56
N PRO A 9 31.77 -57.92 -57.18
CA PRO A 9 30.88 -56.82 -56.75
C PRO A 9 29.54 -56.81 -57.59
N ALA A 10 28.91 -55.63 -57.74
CA ALA A 10 28.01 -55.19 -58.85
C ALA A 10 26.50 -55.49 -58.78
N ALA A 11 25.69 -54.46 -58.49
CA ALA A 11 24.85 -53.74 -59.46
C ALA A 11 23.89 -52.75 -58.75
N LEU A 12 24.04 -51.46 -59.07
CA LEU A 12 23.08 -50.35 -58.90
C LEU A 12 21.89 -50.60 -59.85
N ARG A 13 20.62 -50.16 -59.74
CA ARG A 13 19.82 -49.11 -59.03
C ARG A 13 18.36 -49.31 -59.58
N PRO A 14 17.35 -48.45 -59.30
CA PRO A 14 17.02 -47.66 -58.11
C PRO A 14 15.52 -47.78 -57.72
N LEU A 15 15.13 -47.28 -56.54
CA LEU A 15 13.85 -46.59 -56.36
C LEU A 15 14.01 -45.60 -55.19
N LEU A 16 13.73 -44.33 -55.49
CA LEU A 16 13.72 -43.23 -54.54
C LEU A 16 12.56 -43.39 -53.55
N ALA A 17 12.83 -43.26 -52.26
CA ALA A 17 11.86 -42.74 -51.30
C ALA A 17 12.62 -41.81 -50.33
N LEU A 18 12.28 -40.53 -50.40
CA LEU A 18 12.82 -39.44 -49.61
C LEU A 18 12.17 -39.49 -48.21
N ALA A 19 12.92 -39.93 -47.19
CA ALA A 19 12.49 -39.84 -45.80
C ALA A 19 12.92 -38.49 -45.23
N VAL A 20 11.96 -37.59 -45.02
CA VAL A 20 12.14 -36.34 -44.28
C VAL A 20 12.21 -36.69 -42.79
N LEU A 21 13.38 -36.51 -42.17
CA LEU A 21 13.53 -36.62 -40.72
C LEU A 21 13.06 -35.31 -40.08
N LEU A 22 11.93 -35.35 -39.38
CA LEU A 22 11.42 -34.23 -38.60
C LEU A 22 12.17 -34.17 -37.26
N ALA A 23 13.05 -33.18 -37.10
CA ALA A 23 13.66 -32.87 -35.81
C ALA A 23 12.61 -32.16 -34.93
N GLY A 24 12.06 -32.89 -33.95
CA GLY A 24 11.19 -32.33 -32.92
C GLY A 24 11.99 -31.47 -31.94
N LEU A 25 11.93 -30.15 -32.15
CA LEU A 25 12.39 -29.15 -31.19
C LEU A 25 11.38 -29.11 -30.02
N LEU A 26 11.66 -29.83 -28.93
CA LEU A 26 10.98 -29.60 -27.66
C LEU A 26 11.52 -28.29 -27.06
N ALA A 27 10.99 -27.17 -27.55
CA ALA A 27 11.02 -25.91 -26.84
C ALA A 27 10.18 -26.10 -25.57
N GLY A 28 10.84 -26.48 -24.47
CA GLY A 28 10.26 -26.38 -23.15
C GLY A 28 9.89 -24.92 -22.93
N THR A 29 8.59 -24.61 -22.94
CA THR A 29 8.07 -23.33 -22.48
C THR A 29 8.33 -23.27 -20.99
N ALA A 30 9.52 -22.81 -20.60
CA ALA A 30 9.66 -22.13 -19.33
C ALA A 30 8.62 -21.02 -19.36
N ALA A 31 7.55 -21.19 -18.60
CA ALA A 31 6.64 -20.12 -18.29
C ALA A 31 7.53 -18.98 -17.80
N HIS A 32 7.70 -17.96 -18.64
CA HIS A 32 8.20 -16.69 -18.18
C HIS A 32 7.07 -16.16 -17.31
N ALA A 33 7.02 -16.61 -16.06
CA ALA A 33 6.54 -15.75 -15.01
C ALA A 33 7.41 -14.50 -15.13
N ARG A 34 6.92 -13.50 -15.86
CA ARG A 34 7.42 -12.15 -15.71
C ARG A 34 7.23 -11.89 -14.23
N ALA A 35 8.32 -11.94 -13.46
CA ALA A 35 8.36 -11.21 -12.22
C ALA A 35 7.96 -9.80 -12.64
N ALA A 36 6.74 -9.38 -12.29
CA ALA A 36 6.40 -7.98 -12.35
C ALA A 36 7.47 -7.31 -11.49
N THR A 37 8.38 -6.57 -12.12
CA THR A 37 9.34 -5.76 -11.37
C THR A 37 8.48 -4.85 -10.51
N ALA A 38 8.52 -5.05 -9.19
CA ALA A 38 7.81 -4.19 -8.26
C ALA A 38 8.29 -2.77 -8.57
N GLN A 39 7.39 -1.95 -9.12
CA GLN A 39 7.70 -0.57 -9.43
C GLN A 39 7.83 0.16 -8.09
N ASP A 40 8.93 0.87 -7.88
CA ASP A 40 9.05 1.72 -6.70
C ASP A 40 8.19 2.97 -6.87
N THR A 41 7.61 3.43 -5.76
CA THR A 41 6.95 4.73 -5.66
C THR A 41 7.53 5.53 -4.50
N SER A 42 7.45 6.85 -4.60
CA SER A 42 7.87 7.76 -3.54
C SER A 42 6.84 7.74 -2.41
N VAL A 43 7.22 7.20 -1.27
CA VAL A 43 6.40 7.22 -0.05
C VAL A 43 6.91 8.31 0.87
N THR A 44 6.03 9.25 1.24
CA THR A 44 6.36 10.27 2.24
C THR A 44 5.86 9.84 3.62
N PHE A 45 6.79 9.73 4.56
CA PHE A 45 6.49 9.49 5.97
C PHE A 45 6.31 10.84 6.64
N HIS A 46 5.16 11.09 7.28
CA HIS A 46 4.94 12.28 8.11
C HIS A 46 4.79 11.88 9.58
N VAL A 47 5.41 12.63 10.48
CA VAL A 47 5.19 12.48 11.92
C VAL A 47 5.18 13.83 12.62
N GLN A 48 4.22 14.02 13.51
CA GLN A 48 4.21 15.13 14.44
C GLN A 48 4.98 14.75 15.71
N ALA A 49 6.05 15.49 16.02
CA ALA A 49 6.89 15.22 17.19
C ALA A 49 7.59 16.51 17.67
N THR A 50 7.68 16.69 18.98
CA THR A 50 8.57 17.70 19.57
C THR A 50 9.96 17.09 19.80
N THR A 51 11.00 17.90 19.66
CA THR A 51 12.40 17.52 19.86
C THR A 51 13.13 18.62 20.62
N GLU A 52 14.09 18.25 21.46
CA GLU A 52 14.99 19.13 22.22
C GLU A 52 16.41 19.07 21.62
N GLY A 53 16.51 19.20 20.30
CA GLY A 53 17.78 19.14 19.55
C GLY A 53 18.19 17.75 19.09
N GLU A 54 17.37 16.72 19.31
CA GLU A 54 17.58 15.42 18.69
C GLU A 54 17.30 15.44 17.18
N THR A 55 17.94 14.51 16.47
CA THR A 55 17.52 14.18 15.10
C THR A 55 16.35 13.19 15.16
N LEU A 56 15.29 13.45 14.41
CA LEU A 56 14.18 12.51 14.22
C LEU A 56 14.45 11.64 12.98
N LEU A 57 14.31 10.32 13.11
CA LEU A 57 14.58 9.35 12.06
C LEU A 57 13.45 8.32 11.95
N VAL A 58 13.37 7.65 10.80
CA VAL A 58 12.51 6.49 10.55
C VAL A 58 13.35 5.29 10.13
N THR A 59 13.04 4.12 10.65
CA THR A 59 13.61 2.84 10.20
C THR A 59 12.53 1.77 10.17
N GLY A 60 12.77 0.69 9.44
CA GLY A 60 11.80 -0.36 9.21
C GLY A 60 12.43 -1.65 8.71
N ASP A 61 11.60 -2.65 8.44
CA ASP A 61 12.03 -4.01 8.06
C ASP A 61 12.69 -4.09 6.68
N VAL A 62 12.32 -3.21 5.76
CA VAL A 62 12.88 -3.18 4.40
C VAL A 62 14.25 -2.50 4.33
N PRO A 63 15.12 -2.90 3.38
CA PRO A 63 16.46 -2.32 3.22
C PRO A 63 16.46 -0.80 2.98
N GLN A 64 15.45 -0.27 2.29
CA GLN A 64 15.29 1.16 2.02
C GLN A 64 15.02 1.98 3.28
N LEU A 65 14.54 1.34 4.35
CA LEU A 65 14.39 1.91 5.68
C LEU A 65 15.47 1.41 6.66
N GLY A 66 16.53 0.77 6.17
CA GLY A 66 17.67 0.36 6.98
C GLY A 66 17.54 -0.97 7.71
N SER A 67 16.49 -1.77 7.49
CA SER A 67 16.32 -3.09 8.11
C SER A 67 16.46 -3.08 9.64
N TRP A 68 15.77 -2.15 10.31
CA TRP A 68 15.78 -1.92 11.75
C TRP A 68 17.14 -1.52 12.37
N ASP A 69 18.16 -1.24 11.55
CA ASP A 69 19.45 -0.73 12.00
C ASP A 69 19.34 0.80 12.23
N PRO A 70 19.43 1.30 13.48
CA PRO A 70 19.39 2.74 13.73
C PRO A 70 20.44 3.50 12.96
N ALA A 71 21.63 2.93 12.72
CA ALA A 71 22.69 3.60 11.99
C ALA A 71 22.32 3.87 10.52
N LYS A 72 21.39 3.10 9.96
CA LYS A 72 20.87 3.22 8.59
C LYS A 72 19.48 3.86 8.52
N ALA A 73 18.95 4.32 9.65
CA ALA A 73 17.66 5.01 9.70
C ALA A 73 17.69 6.29 8.86
N VAL A 74 16.59 6.57 8.18
CA VAL A 74 16.44 7.73 7.30
C VAL A 74 16.08 8.95 8.15
N PRO A 75 16.83 10.06 8.07
CA PRO A 75 16.49 11.27 8.81
C PRO A 75 15.26 11.96 8.24
N LEU A 76 14.45 12.54 9.13
CA LEU A 76 13.34 13.42 8.76
C LEU A 76 13.76 14.89 8.85
N GLY A 77 13.18 15.70 7.97
CA GLY A 77 13.36 17.14 7.96
C GLY A 77 12.13 17.89 8.49
N THR A 78 12.37 19.10 9.01
CA THR A 78 11.32 20.09 9.31
C THR A 78 11.86 21.50 9.05
N THR A 79 10.97 22.48 9.06
CA THR A 79 11.31 23.92 9.03
C THR A 79 10.67 24.62 10.23
N ALA A 80 11.13 25.83 10.56
CA ALA A 80 10.50 26.62 11.62
C ALA A 80 8.99 26.85 11.40
N SER A 81 8.54 26.97 10.15
CA SER A 81 7.13 27.11 9.79
C SER A 81 6.34 25.80 9.78
N SER A 82 7.02 24.64 9.66
CA SER A 82 6.37 23.33 9.62
C SER A 82 6.40 22.63 10.98
N TYR A 83 7.31 23.00 11.88
CA TYR A 83 7.42 22.45 13.22
C TYR A 83 6.08 22.55 13.96
N PRO A 84 5.60 21.48 14.63
CA PRO A 84 6.30 20.23 14.95
C PRO A 84 6.08 19.08 13.96
N ASN A 85 5.78 19.37 12.70
CA ASN A 85 5.58 18.34 11.66
C ASN A 85 6.88 18.04 10.93
N TRP A 86 7.21 16.77 10.80
CA TRP A 86 8.42 16.27 10.18
C TRP A 86 8.06 15.36 9.02
N SER A 87 8.91 15.34 7.99
CA SER A 87 8.73 14.38 6.89
C SER A 87 10.02 13.95 6.23
N THR A 88 9.95 12.82 5.53
CA THR A 88 10.98 12.34 4.60
C THR A 88 10.33 11.46 3.53
N SER A 89 10.94 11.36 2.36
CA SER A 89 10.44 10.52 1.27
C SER A 89 11.42 9.41 0.93
N VAL A 90 10.92 8.19 0.79
CA VAL A 90 11.71 6.99 0.49
C VAL A 90 11.06 6.25 -0.68
N GLN A 91 11.87 5.75 -1.61
CA GLN A 91 11.40 4.89 -2.69
C GLN A 91 11.13 3.50 -2.15
N LEU A 92 9.89 3.04 -2.23
CA LEU A 92 9.48 1.72 -1.74
C LEU A 92 8.75 0.92 -2.82
N PRO A 93 8.90 -0.42 -2.86
CA PRO A 93 8.24 -1.24 -3.87
C PRO A 93 6.71 -1.25 -3.67
N VAL A 94 5.97 -0.91 -4.73
CA VAL A 94 4.50 -0.93 -4.72
C VAL A 94 3.96 -2.32 -4.38
N GLY A 95 2.91 -2.36 -3.57
CA GLY A 95 2.23 -3.58 -3.14
C GLY A 95 2.87 -4.26 -1.92
N THR A 96 3.98 -3.73 -1.40
CA THR A 96 4.61 -4.27 -0.19
C THR A 96 3.97 -3.69 1.07
N THR A 97 3.81 -4.52 2.09
CA THR A 97 3.52 -4.05 3.45
C THR A 97 4.84 -3.94 4.19
N VAL A 98 5.16 -2.74 4.66
CA VAL A 98 6.37 -2.43 5.41
C VAL A 98 6.03 -2.19 6.88
N GLN A 99 6.89 -2.67 7.77
CA GLN A 99 6.85 -2.29 9.18
C GLN A 99 7.90 -1.21 9.45
N TYR A 100 7.55 -0.21 10.25
CA TYR A 100 8.46 0.89 10.57
C TYR A 100 8.23 1.45 11.98
N LYS A 101 9.20 2.21 12.47
CA LYS A 101 9.11 3.05 13.67
C LYS A 101 9.89 4.34 13.48
N TYR A 102 9.47 5.37 14.22
CA TYR A 102 10.31 6.55 14.43
C TYR A 102 11.26 6.34 15.60
N LEU A 103 12.41 7.02 15.54
CA LEU A 103 13.36 7.11 16.64
C LEU A 103 13.93 8.52 16.72
N LYS A 104 14.28 8.95 17.93
CA LYS A 104 15.05 10.16 18.18
C LYS A 104 16.49 9.79 18.48
N ARG A 105 17.44 10.55 17.95
CA ARG A 105 18.87 10.41 18.24
C ARG A 105 19.41 11.69 18.85
N SER A 106 19.92 11.62 20.08
CA SER A 106 20.56 12.77 20.73
C SER A 106 21.86 13.16 20.00
N PRO A 107 22.38 14.38 20.23
CA PRO A 107 23.69 14.78 19.71
C PRO A 107 24.85 13.87 20.15
N THR A 108 24.71 13.17 21.28
CA THR A 108 25.70 12.19 21.79
C THR A 108 25.52 10.79 21.21
N GLY A 109 24.53 10.58 20.34
CA GLY A 109 24.27 9.30 19.68
C GLY A 109 23.31 8.37 20.41
N THR A 110 22.73 8.77 21.55
CA THR A 110 21.73 7.97 22.27
C THR A 110 20.46 7.87 21.43
N VAL A 111 19.96 6.65 21.22
CA VAL A 111 18.74 6.38 20.45
C VAL A 111 17.57 6.08 21.38
N THR A 112 16.46 6.79 21.17
CA THR A 112 15.18 6.56 21.82
C THR A 112 14.16 6.16 20.77
N TRP A 113 13.58 4.97 20.90
CA TRP A 113 12.53 4.49 20.01
C TRP A 113 11.15 5.00 20.44
N GLU A 114 10.21 5.03 19.51
CA GLU A 114 8.80 5.13 19.89
C GLU A 114 8.35 3.95 20.76
N SER A 115 7.56 4.26 21.77
CA SER A 115 7.02 3.37 22.81
C SER A 115 5.64 2.80 22.45
N ILE A 116 5.40 2.53 21.17
CA ILE A 116 4.20 1.87 20.66
C ILE A 116 4.59 0.61 19.87
N PRO A 117 3.66 -0.27 19.47
CA PRO A 117 3.95 -1.34 18.50
C PRO A 117 4.54 -0.80 17.19
N ASN A 118 5.12 -1.68 16.36
CA ASN A 118 5.58 -1.30 15.03
C ASN A 118 4.40 -0.76 14.21
N ARG A 119 4.63 0.37 13.53
CA ARG A 119 3.67 0.90 12.55
C ARG A 119 3.75 0.05 11.28
N THR A 120 2.65 0.03 10.53
CA THR A 120 2.55 -0.74 9.27
C THR A 120 2.02 0.15 8.17
N LEU A 121 2.58 0.05 6.98
CA LEU A 121 2.13 0.77 5.79
C LEU A 121 2.10 -0.20 4.60
N THR A 122 1.02 -0.19 3.82
CA THR A 122 1.00 -0.86 2.51
C THR A 122 1.26 0.17 1.42
N VAL A 123 2.30 -0.06 0.64
CA VAL A 123 2.76 0.86 -0.41
C VAL A 123 1.79 0.80 -1.59
N SER A 124 1.20 1.95 -1.92
CA SER A 124 0.28 2.12 -3.06
C SER A 124 0.67 3.39 -3.84
N PRO A 125 0.54 3.38 -5.18
CA PRO A 125 0.84 4.57 -5.99
C PRO A 125 -0.07 5.75 -5.70
N ASP A 126 -1.29 5.48 -5.20
CA ASP A 126 -2.34 6.50 -4.99
C ASP A 126 -2.58 6.82 -3.51
N ALA A 127 -1.84 6.18 -2.58
CA ALA A 127 -2.05 6.41 -1.16
C ALA A 127 -1.41 7.75 -0.73
N PRO A 128 -2.16 8.66 -0.08
CA PRO A 128 -1.53 9.75 0.64
C PRO A 128 -0.59 9.16 1.70
N GLY A 129 0.56 9.79 1.95
CA GLY A 129 1.46 9.37 3.02
C GLY A 129 0.75 9.34 4.38
N ASN A 130 1.23 8.51 5.31
CA ASN A 130 0.68 8.43 6.66
C ASN A 130 0.97 9.72 7.45
N TYR A 131 0.00 10.20 8.24
CA TYR A 131 0.15 11.28 9.21
C TYR A 131 0.27 10.72 10.64
N ASP A 132 1.48 10.32 11.02
CA ASP A 132 1.74 9.75 12.34
C ASP A 132 1.91 10.83 13.43
N ILE A 133 1.75 10.44 14.69
CA ILE A 133 2.07 11.25 15.86
C ILE A 133 2.96 10.43 16.79
N TRP A 134 4.06 11.03 17.26
CA TRP A 134 5.03 10.35 18.12
C TRP A 134 4.38 9.71 19.34
N ASN A 135 4.64 8.42 19.56
CA ASN A 135 4.09 7.63 20.68
C ASN A 135 2.55 7.54 20.73
N VAL A 136 1.88 7.78 19.60
CA VAL A 136 0.44 7.59 19.48
C VAL A 136 0.17 6.47 18.49
N SER A 137 -0.44 5.39 18.99
CA SER A 137 -0.95 4.31 18.14
C SER A 137 -2.32 4.73 17.61
N PRO A 138 -2.53 4.76 16.29
CA PRO A 138 -3.85 5.06 15.73
C PRO A 138 -4.85 3.95 16.07
N VAL A 139 -6.13 4.28 15.98
CA VAL A 139 -7.23 3.32 16.05
C VAL A 139 -7.80 3.06 14.66
N SER A 140 -8.23 1.83 14.42
CA SER A 140 -8.92 1.50 13.17
C SER A 140 -10.35 2.00 13.23
N ALA A 141 -10.74 2.94 12.37
CA ALA A 141 -12.13 3.38 12.23
C ALA A 141 -12.76 2.69 11.02
N SER A 142 -13.73 1.80 11.27
CA SER A 142 -14.53 1.10 10.26
C SER A 142 -15.84 1.84 10.03
N PHE A 143 -15.97 2.46 8.86
CA PHE A 143 -17.18 3.10 8.39
C PHE A 143 -18.02 2.10 7.61
N ARG A 144 -19.29 1.95 8.01
CA ARG A 144 -20.25 1.06 7.34
C ARG A 144 -21.53 1.84 7.11
N VAL A 145 -21.94 1.96 5.85
CA VAL A 145 -23.15 2.71 5.49
C VAL A 145 -24.01 1.92 4.51
N THR A 146 -25.30 1.86 4.81
CA THR A 146 -26.31 1.31 3.91
C THR A 146 -26.77 2.41 2.96
N ALA A 147 -26.48 2.27 1.67
CA ALA A 147 -26.78 3.28 0.65
C ALA A 147 -27.05 2.64 -0.71
N ALA A 148 -28.13 3.06 -1.37
CA ALA A 148 -28.40 2.71 -2.76
C ALA A 148 -27.59 3.64 -3.69
N THR A 149 -26.94 3.09 -4.69
CA THR A 149 -26.21 3.83 -5.72
C THR A 149 -26.76 3.51 -7.11
N THR A 150 -26.57 4.41 -8.06
CA THR A 150 -26.82 4.14 -9.48
C THR A 150 -25.57 3.54 -10.14
N TRP A 151 -25.75 2.96 -11.33
CA TRP A 151 -24.64 2.36 -12.05
C TRP A 151 -23.51 3.37 -12.31
N GLY A 152 -22.28 3.00 -11.90
CA GLY A 152 -21.10 3.85 -12.02
C GLY A 152 -20.85 4.81 -10.84
N GLN A 153 -21.79 4.96 -9.91
CA GLN A 153 -21.54 5.73 -8.68
C GLN A 153 -20.69 4.96 -7.67
N ASN A 154 -19.74 5.67 -7.07
CA ASN A 154 -18.91 5.16 -5.98
C ASN A 154 -19.15 5.95 -4.70
N LEU A 155 -19.04 5.29 -3.55
CA LEU A 155 -19.30 5.88 -2.23
C LEU A 155 -18.00 6.13 -1.47
N TYR A 156 -17.95 7.25 -0.75
CA TYR A 156 -16.78 7.68 0.02
C TYR A 156 -17.22 8.26 1.37
N VAL A 157 -16.27 8.39 2.28
CA VAL A 157 -16.40 9.14 3.54
C VAL A 157 -15.34 10.24 3.60
N ALA A 158 -15.74 11.42 4.03
CA ALA A 158 -14.83 12.54 4.27
C ALA A 158 -15.20 13.25 5.57
N GLY A 159 -14.23 13.94 6.18
CA GLY A 159 -14.41 14.53 7.49
C GLY A 159 -13.38 15.61 7.83
N ASN A 160 -13.45 16.09 9.06
CA ASN A 160 -12.65 17.21 9.57
C ASN A 160 -11.18 16.89 9.83
N LEU A 161 -10.78 15.61 9.76
CA LEU A 161 -9.40 15.19 9.98
C LEU A 161 -8.64 15.09 8.65
N PRO A 162 -7.31 15.31 8.65
CA PRO A 162 -6.47 15.08 7.46
C PRO A 162 -6.60 13.67 6.91
N ASP A 163 -6.69 12.68 7.79
CA ASP A 163 -6.89 11.26 7.45
C ASP A 163 -8.25 10.98 6.79
N LEU A 164 -9.22 11.89 6.94
CA LEU A 164 -10.52 11.86 6.24
C LEU A 164 -10.62 12.97 5.18
N GLY A 165 -9.48 13.51 4.74
CA GLY A 165 -9.39 14.46 3.63
C GLY A 165 -9.69 15.92 3.97
N ASN A 166 -9.91 16.31 5.23
CA ASN A 166 -10.27 17.68 5.61
C ASN A 166 -11.44 18.25 4.78
N TRP A 167 -12.50 17.46 4.60
CA TRP A 167 -13.68 17.76 3.77
C TRP A 167 -13.41 17.95 2.28
N ASP A 168 -12.20 17.69 1.77
CA ASP A 168 -11.88 17.66 0.35
C ASP A 168 -12.40 16.35 -0.29
N PRO A 169 -13.40 16.39 -1.19
CA PRO A 169 -13.91 15.19 -1.83
C PRO A 169 -12.83 14.43 -2.60
N ALA A 170 -11.83 15.10 -3.16
CA ALA A 170 -10.75 14.44 -3.90
C ALA A 170 -9.91 13.52 -3.00
N LYS A 171 -9.85 13.81 -1.70
CA LYS A 171 -9.11 13.05 -0.69
C LYS A 171 -9.99 12.18 0.21
N ALA A 172 -11.28 12.08 -0.11
CA ALA A 172 -12.23 11.26 0.63
C ALA A 172 -11.84 9.77 0.57
N VAL A 173 -12.03 9.06 1.69
CA VAL A 173 -11.71 7.64 1.81
C VAL A 173 -12.74 6.83 1.03
N PRO A 174 -12.33 5.98 0.06
CA PRO A 174 -13.25 5.15 -0.70
C PRO A 174 -13.86 4.06 0.17
N LEU A 175 -15.16 3.82 -0.03
CA LEU A 175 -15.86 2.66 0.50
C LEU A 175 -16.05 1.63 -0.61
N THR A 176 -16.12 0.37 -0.22
CA THR A 176 -16.26 -0.77 -1.13
C THR A 176 -17.52 -1.56 -0.80
N THR A 177 -18.11 -2.16 -1.84
CA THR A 177 -19.23 -3.09 -1.76
C THR A 177 -19.08 -4.11 -2.90
N ASP A 178 -19.82 -5.20 -2.83
CA ASP A 178 -19.94 -6.19 -3.89
C ASP A 178 -21.39 -6.67 -4.03
N SER A 179 -21.66 -7.56 -4.98
CA SER A 179 -23.02 -8.09 -5.21
C SER A 179 -23.60 -8.86 -4.03
N ALA A 180 -22.77 -9.37 -3.11
CA ALA A 180 -23.22 -10.12 -1.94
C ALA A 180 -23.51 -9.21 -0.74
N THR A 181 -22.85 -8.04 -0.66
CA THR A 181 -22.94 -7.10 0.46
C THR A 181 -23.79 -5.88 0.14
N ASN A 182 -24.03 -5.55 -1.12
CA ASN A 182 -24.89 -4.44 -1.52
C ASN A 182 -26.29 -4.55 -0.87
N PRO A 183 -26.85 -3.45 -0.31
CA PRO A 183 -26.41 -2.06 -0.38
C PRO A 183 -25.49 -1.59 0.77
N LEU A 184 -24.80 -2.50 1.45
CA LEU A 184 -23.82 -2.15 2.48
C LEU A 184 -22.46 -1.81 1.87
N TRP A 185 -21.98 -0.60 2.16
CA TRP A 185 -20.65 -0.13 1.79
C TRP A 185 -19.77 -0.05 3.03
N THR A 186 -18.51 -0.47 2.90
CA THR A 186 -17.56 -0.49 4.01
C THR A 186 -16.19 0.05 3.61
N GLY A 187 -15.53 0.72 4.55
CA GLY A 187 -14.16 1.18 4.41
C GLY A 187 -13.57 1.43 5.79
N ALA A 188 -12.26 1.24 5.91
CA ALA A 188 -11.54 1.44 7.16
C ALA A 188 -10.40 2.43 6.96
N HIS A 189 -10.13 3.23 7.98
CA HIS A 189 -9.00 4.14 7.98
C HIS A 189 -8.41 4.28 9.39
N GLN A 190 -7.12 4.55 9.48
CA GLN A 190 -6.45 4.80 10.76
C GLN A 190 -6.72 6.23 11.20
N LEU A 191 -7.26 6.42 12.41
CA LEU A 191 -7.54 7.74 12.96
C LEU A 191 -6.82 7.94 14.30
N PRO A 192 -6.51 9.19 14.70
CA PRO A 192 -5.97 9.48 16.02
C PRO A 192 -6.92 9.00 17.14
N PRO A 193 -6.41 8.42 18.24
CA PRO A 193 -7.23 8.03 19.38
C PRO A 193 -7.81 9.23 20.12
N ASN A 194 -8.87 9.02 20.92
CA ASN A 194 -9.52 10.05 21.76
C ASN A 194 -9.88 11.36 21.06
N THR A 195 -10.14 11.32 19.75
CA THR A 195 -10.38 12.48 18.91
C THR A 195 -11.84 12.55 18.49
N THR A 196 -12.41 13.76 18.56
CA THR A 196 -13.74 14.04 17.99
C THR A 196 -13.64 14.12 16.47
N VAL A 197 -14.38 13.24 15.81
CA VAL A 197 -14.45 13.12 14.35
C VAL A 197 -15.80 13.61 13.89
N GLN A 198 -15.81 14.60 13.01
CA GLN A 198 -16.96 14.97 12.21
C GLN A 198 -16.79 14.44 10.79
N TYR A 199 -17.82 13.80 10.25
CA TYR A 199 -17.75 13.20 8.92
C TYR A 199 -19.11 13.20 8.22
N LYS A 200 -19.06 12.99 6.90
CA LYS A 200 -20.19 12.68 6.05
C LYS A 200 -19.82 11.69 4.96
N TYR A 201 -20.84 11.01 4.46
CA TYR A 201 -20.75 10.22 3.24
C TYR A 201 -21.01 11.08 2.00
N LEU A 202 -20.35 10.72 0.90
CA LEU A 202 -20.54 11.34 -0.41
C LEU A 202 -20.47 10.29 -1.52
N THR A 203 -21.29 10.45 -2.57
CA THR A 203 -21.16 9.72 -3.82
C THR A 203 -20.37 10.53 -4.83
N LYS A 204 -19.60 9.85 -5.69
CA LYS A 204 -18.98 10.43 -6.88
C LYS A 204 -19.48 9.73 -8.12
N ASN A 205 -19.91 10.50 -9.09
CA ASN A 205 -20.28 10.02 -10.42
C ASN A 205 -19.04 9.88 -11.33
N PRO A 206 -19.13 9.10 -12.42
CA PRO A 206 -18.04 8.99 -13.40
C PRO A 206 -17.60 10.31 -14.04
N ASP A 207 -18.49 11.31 -14.09
CA ASP A 207 -18.20 12.66 -14.59
C ASP A 207 -17.49 13.57 -13.55
N GLY A 208 -17.21 13.04 -12.36
CA GLY A 208 -16.57 13.74 -11.25
C GLY A 208 -17.52 14.55 -10.36
N SER A 209 -18.82 14.61 -10.67
CA SER A 209 -19.78 15.30 -9.82
C SER A 209 -19.96 14.58 -8.48
N VAL A 210 -20.10 15.37 -7.41
CA VAL A 210 -20.16 14.89 -6.01
C VAL A 210 -21.52 15.20 -5.41
N THR A 211 -22.13 14.23 -4.73
CA THR A 211 -23.34 14.45 -3.91
C THR A 211 -23.05 14.03 -2.47
N TRP A 212 -23.30 14.94 -1.53
CA TRP A 212 -23.16 14.66 -0.10
C TRP A 212 -24.49 14.17 0.50
N GLU A 213 -24.41 13.40 1.58
CA GLU A 213 -25.60 13.10 2.38
C GLU A 213 -26.21 14.37 3.00
N ASN A 214 -27.51 14.33 3.24
CA ASN A 214 -28.27 15.45 3.81
C ASN A 214 -28.06 15.59 5.34
N GLY A 215 -28.49 16.74 5.86
CA GLY A 215 -28.48 17.04 7.30
C GLY A 215 -27.12 17.50 7.83
N ASP A 216 -27.00 17.58 9.16
CA ASP A 216 -25.76 17.99 9.83
C ASP A 216 -24.67 16.92 9.75
N HIS A 217 -23.42 17.32 10.05
CA HIS A 217 -22.29 16.38 10.14
C HIS A 217 -22.57 15.29 11.18
N ARG A 218 -22.19 14.05 10.85
CA ARG A 218 -22.14 12.97 11.84
C ARG A 218 -20.96 13.23 12.77
N THR A 219 -21.11 12.94 14.06
CA THR A 219 -20.06 13.16 15.06
C THR A 219 -19.86 11.90 15.90
N VAL A 220 -18.61 11.47 16.05
CA VAL A 220 -18.19 10.35 16.92
C VAL A 220 -16.87 10.70 17.62
N VAL A 221 -16.53 9.96 18.67
CA VAL A 221 -15.22 10.05 19.33
C VAL A 221 -14.52 8.71 19.18
N THR A 222 -13.30 8.71 18.65
CA THR A 222 -12.48 7.51 18.55
C THR A 222 -12.09 7.00 19.94
N PRO A 223 -12.03 5.67 20.17
CA PRO A 223 -11.55 5.13 21.44
C PRO A 223 -10.07 5.45 21.67
N SER A 224 -9.58 5.15 22.87
CA SER A 224 -8.16 5.29 23.22
C SER A 224 -7.27 4.24 22.55
N THR A 225 -7.83 3.06 22.23
CA THR A 225 -7.17 1.94 21.55
C THR A 225 -8.19 1.12 20.76
N GLY A 226 -7.72 0.24 19.87
CA GLY A 226 -8.57 -0.75 19.21
C GLY A 226 -9.30 -0.23 17.98
N THR A 227 -10.60 -0.54 17.87
CA THR A 227 -11.41 -0.26 16.68
C THR A 227 -12.67 0.53 17.02
N LEU A 228 -12.93 1.60 16.27
CA LEU A 228 -14.24 2.26 16.18
C LEU A 228 -15.01 1.62 15.03
N THR A 229 -16.26 1.20 15.23
CA THR A 229 -17.15 0.82 14.12
C THR A 229 -18.39 1.69 14.16
N VAL A 230 -18.71 2.34 13.04
CA VAL A 230 -19.97 3.06 12.85
C VAL A 230 -20.83 2.32 11.83
N ASN A 231 -22.11 2.17 12.13
CA ASN A 231 -23.11 1.56 11.25
C ASN A 231 -24.19 2.59 10.97
N ASP A 232 -24.22 3.08 9.75
CA ASP A 232 -25.07 4.17 9.32
C ASP A 232 -26.03 3.74 8.19
N THR A 233 -27.07 4.54 8.01
CA THR A 233 -27.88 4.56 6.79
C THR A 233 -27.75 5.96 6.19
N TRP A 234 -27.60 6.03 4.86
CA TRP A 234 -27.51 7.30 4.12
C TRP A 234 -28.70 8.22 4.43
N ARG A 235 -28.46 9.54 4.51
CA ARG A 235 -29.45 10.58 4.82
C ARG A 235 -29.74 11.48 3.62
#